data_AF-A0A9E2WVI5-F1
#
_entry.id   AF-A0A9E2WVI5-F1
#
_cell.length_a   1.000
_cell.length_b   1.000
_cell.length_c   1.000
_cell.angle_alpha   90.00
_cell.angle_beta   90.00
_cell.angle_gamma   90.00
#
_symmetry.space_group_name_H-M   'P 1'
#
loop_
_entity.id
_entity.type
_entity.pdbx_description
1 polymer ?
#
loop_
_entity_poly.entity_id
_entity_poly.type
_entity_poly.pdbx_seq_one_letter_code
_entity_poly.pdbx_strand_id
1 'polypeptide(L)'
;MSTPAWPPSSCQWARQAISAQLDDELSEIGTARLRHHLRTCAECSAYAQEAAAVTTRMRMAPLVLPDARIASPRPRRRRRAPVTAAAAVLVVSGGLLALSNVWGRPGSSRPEAAATVQVLAGLRAGGSDGLFVPTAFPQAAPRIREIAL
;
A
#
# COMPACT_ATOMS: atom_id res chain seq x y z
N MET A 1 13.93 13.68 -10.60
CA MET A 1 12.90 13.66 -11.66
C MET A 1 11.67 13.00 -11.07
N SER A 2 10.62 13.77 -10.79
CA SER A 2 9.38 13.25 -10.21
C SER A 2 8.46 12.84 -11.36
N THR A 3 8.15 11.55 -11.48
CA THR A 3 7.22 11.05 -12.48
C THR A 3 5.81 11.53 -12.12
N PRO A 4 5.10 12.26 -12.99
CA PRO A 4 3.71 12.61 -12.72
C PRO A 4 2.86 11.34 -12.64
N ALA A 5 2.11 11.20 -11.55
CA ALA A 5 1.19 10.09 -11.33
C ALA A 5 -0.10 10.33 -12.12
N TRP A 6 -0.15 9.84 -13.36
CA TRP A 6 -1.37 9.85 -14.15
C TRP A 6 -2.31 8.74 -13.69
N PRO A 7 -3.64 8.97 -13.67
CA PRO A 7 -4.60 7.91 -13.41
C PRO A 7 -4.47 6.82 -14.48
N PRO A 8 -4.58 5.54 -14.11
CA PRO A 8 -4.46 4.46 -15.08
C PRO A 8 -5.57 4.54 -16.13
N SER A 9 -5.23 4.17 -17.38
CA SER A 9 -6.24 4.01 -18.43
C SER A 9 -7.26 2.92 -18.06
N SER A 10 -8.44 2.92 -18.69
CA SER A 10 -9.49 1.92 -18.40
C SER A 10 -8.99 0.48 -18.56
N CYS A 11 -8.23 0.19 -19.62
CA CYS A 11 -7.63 -1.13 -19.84
C CYS A 11 -6.52 -1.45 -18.83
N GLN A 12 -5.70 -0.46 -18.43
CA GLN A 12 -4.67 -0.67 -17.42
C GLN A 12 -5.29 -1.01 -16.06
N TRP A 13 -6.34 -0.27 -15.67
CA TRP A 13 -7.12 -0.58 -14.48
C TRP A 13 -7.76 -1.96 -14.58
N ALA A 14 -8.33 -2.34 -15.73
CA ALA A 14 -8.93 -3.66 -15.93
C ALA A 14 -7.92 -4.79 -15.75
N ARG A 15 -6.69 -4.64 -16.29
CA ARG A 15 -5.62 -5.65 -16.11
C ARG A 15 -5.20 -5.79 -14.64
N GLN A 16 -5.12 -4.69 -13.90
CA GLN A 16 -4.87 -4.72 -12.45
C GLN A 16 -6.03 -5.40 -11.71
N ALA A 17 -7.28 -5.08 -12.06
CA ALA A 17 -8.46 -5.68 -11.47
C ALA A 17 -8.58 -7.19 -11.77
N ILE A 18 -8.18 -7.64 -12.96
CA ILE A 18 -8.09 -9.07 -13.31
C ILE A 18 -7.10 -9.78 -12.39
N SER A 19 -5.93 -9.19 -12.15
CA SER A 19 -4.95 -9.76 -11.19
C SER A 19 -5.55 -9.86 -9.79
N ALA A 20 -6.12 -8.76 -9.27
CA ALA A 20 -6.74 -8.75 -7.96
C ALA A 20 -7.91 -9.76 -7.86
N GLN A 21 -8.69 -9.95 -8.93
CA GLN A 21 -9.77 -10.93 -8.96
C GLN A 21 -9.25 -12.36 -8.88
N LEU A 22 -8.14 -12.68 -9.55
CA LEU A 22 -7.53 -14.01 -9.48
C LEU A 22 -7.02 -14.34 -8.07
N ASP A 23 -6.65 -13.33 -7.29
CA ASP A 23 -6.18 -13.44 -5.90
C ASP A 23 -7.31 -13.25 -4.87
N ASP A 24 -8.57 -13.17 -5.31
CA ASP A 24 -9.75 -12.91 -4.46
C ASP A 24 -9.70 -11.59 -3.67
N GLU A 25 -8.93 -10.60 -4.16
CA GLU A 25 -8.74 -9.28 -3.55
C GLU A 25 -9.63 -8.18 -4.17
N LEU A 26 -10.36 -8.50 -5.25
CA LEU A 26 -11.19 -7.51 -5.94
C LEU A 26 -12.55 -7.33 -5.24
N SER A 27 -12.87 -6.08 -4.88
CA SER A 27 -14.16 -5.72 -4.28
C SER A 27 -15.36 -6.01 -5.20
N GLU A 28 -16.57 -6.05 -4.64
CA GLU A 28 -17.81 -6.28 -5.41
C GLU A 28 -18.04 -5.21 -6.48
N ILE A 29 -17.86 -3.92 -6.13
CA ILE A 29 -17.96 -2.80 -7.06
C ILE A 29 -16.90 -2.93 -8.16
N GLY A 30 -15.67 -3.31 -7.79
CA GLY A 30 -14.59 -3.57 -8.74
C GLY A 30 -14.96 -4.70 -9.70
N THR A 31 -15.53 -5.78 -9.19
CA THR A 31 -15.98 -6.93 -9.98
C THR A 31 -17.08 -6.53 -10.98
N ALA A 32 -18.07 -5.75 -10.55
CA ALA A 32 -19.14 -5.27 -11.43
C ALA A 32 -18.58 -4.38 -12.58
N ARG A 33 -17.67 -3.47 -12.24
CA ARG A 33 -16.99 -2.60 -13.22
C ARG A 33 -16.13 -3.40 -14.19
N LEU A 34 -15.34 -4.36 -13.69
CA LEU A 34 -14.52 -5.24 -14.51
C LEU A 34 -15.39 -6.06 -15.47
N ARG A 35 -16.48 -6.67 -14.98
CA ARG A 35 -17.43 -7.42 -15.82
C ARG A 35 -18.03 -6.56 -16.93
N HIS A 36 -18.35 -5.30 -16.65
CA HIS A 36 -18.80 -4.38 -17.70
C HIS A 36 -17.72 -4.15 -18.76
N HIS A 37 -16.47 -3.89 -18.36
CA HIS A 37 -15.36 -3.69 -19.29
C HIS A 37 -15.05 -4.93 -20.14
N LEU A 38 -15.09 -6.13 -19.57
CA LEU A 38 -14.82 -7.37 -20.30
C LEU A 38 -15.88 -7.68 -21.37
N ARG A 39 -17.11 -7.14 -21.24
CA ARG A 39 -18.13 -7.25 -22.29
C ARG A 39 -17.88 -6.35 -23.49
N THR A 40 -17.08 -5.28 -23.33
CA THR A 40 -16.87 -4.26 -24.37
C THR A 40 -15.45 -4.23 -24.92
N CYS A 41 -14.47 -4.81 -24.22
CA CYS A 41 -13.08 -4.86 -24.64
C CYS A 41 -12.60 -6.29 -24.90
N ALA A 42 -12.46 -6.65 -26.18
CA ALA A 42 -12.00 -7.99 -26.60
C ALA A 42 -10.57 -8.30 -26.10
N GLU A 43 -9.66 -7.32 -26.14
CA GLU A 43 -8.28 -7.50 -25.66
C GLU A 43 -8.22 -7.86 -24.17
N CYS A 44 -9.00 -7.18 -23.33
CA CYS A 44 -9.03 -7.48 -21.90
C CYS A 44 -9.74 -8.81 -21.60
N SER A 45 -10.73 -9.20 -22.40
CA SER A 45 -11.36 -10.53 -22.31
C SER A 45 -10.38 -11.66 -22.64
N ALA A 46 -9.60 -11.52 -23.72
CA ALA A 46 -8.55 -12.47 -24.07
C ALA A 46 -7.48 -12.55 -22.97
N TYR A 47 -7.02 -11.39 -22.49
CA TYR A 47 -6.06 -11.33 -21.38
C TYR A 47 -6.57 -12.01 -20.10
N ALA A 48 -7.85 -11.81 -19.74
CA ALA A 48 -8.45 -12.46 -18.57
C ALA A 48 -8.42 -14.00 -18.68
N GLN A 49 -8.72 -14.54 -19.86
CA GLN A 49 -8.69 -15.99 -20.11
C GLN A 49 -7.26 -16.54 -20.03
N GLU A 50 -6.29 -15.86 -20.66
CA GLU A 50 -4.89 -16.25 -20.62
C GLU A 50 -4.32 -16.22 -19.20
N ALA A 51 -4.57 -15.12 -18.46
CA ALA A 51 -4.13 -14.95 -17.09
C ALA A 51 -4.70 -16.04 -16.18
N ALA A 52 -6.01 -16.32 -16.29
CA ALA A 52 -6.64 -17.40 -15.54
C ALA A 52 -6.01 -18.77 -15.86
N ALA A 53 -5.79 -19.08 -17.15
CA ALA A 53 -5.19 -20.35 -17.57
C ALA A 53 -3.76 -20.53 -17.05
N VAL A 54 -2.95 -19.47 -17.01
CA VAL A 54 -1.60 -19.51 -16.44
C VAL A 54 -1.66 -19.67 -14.92
N THR A 55 -2.48 -18.88 -14.22
CA THR A 55 -2.62 -18.93 -12.77
C THR A 55 -3.09 -20.30 -12.30
N THR A 56 -4.08 -20.90 -12.98
CA THR A 56 -4.56 -22.25 -12.68
C THR A 56 -3.45 -23.28 -12.86
N ARG A 57 -2.68 -23.24 -13.96
CA ARG A 57 -1.57 -24.16 -14.18
C ARG A 57 -0.49 -24.04 -13.10
N MET A 58 -0.14 -22.82 -12.70
CA MET A 58 0.85 -22.59 -11.65
C MET A 58 0.37 -23.05 -10.27
N ARG A 59 -0.90 -22.80 -9.92
CA ARG A 59 -1.47 -23.21 -8.62
C ARG A 59 -1.66 -24.73 -8.50
N MET A 60 -1.90 -25.43 -9.61
CA MET A 60 -2.02 -26.89 -9.63
C MET A 60 -0.68 -27.62 -9.78
N ALA A 61 0.41 -26.90 -10.07
CA ALA A 61 1.73 -27.52 -10.20
C ALA A 61 2.18 -28.09 -8.84
N PRO A 62 2.80 -29.29 -8.83
CA PRO A 62 3.41 -29.81 -7.61
C PRO A 62 4.42 -28.83 -7.01
N LEU A 63 4.41 -28.68 -5.69
CA LEU A 63 5.39 -27.83 -5.01
C LEU A 63 6.79 -28.42 -5.19
N VAL A 64 7.71 -27.61 -5.70
CA VAL A 64 9.13 -27.94 -5.81
C VAL A 64 9.84 -27.36 -4.59
N LEU A 65 10.55 -28.20 -3.84
CA LEU A 65 11.40 -27.73 -2.75
C LEU A 65 12.69 -27.14 -3.35
N PRO A 66 13.04 -25.87 -3.07
CA PRO A 66 14.31 -25.33 -3.53
C PRO A 66 15.48 -26.01 -2.81
N ASP A 67 16.53 -26.40 -3.55
CA ASP A 67 17.75 -26.98 -2.97
C ASP A 67 18.57 -25.96 -2.15
N ALA A 68 18.35 -24.67 -2.39
CA ALA A 68 19.01 -23.58 -1.69
C ALA A 68 18.21 -23.14 -0.45
N ARG A 69 18.89 -23.00 0.70
CA ARG A 69 18.30 -22.32 1.86
C ARG A 69 18.18 -20.83 1.57
N ILE A 70 16.94 -20.35 1.46
CA ILE A 70 16.65 -18.92 1.42
C ILE A 70 16.77 -18.38 2.85
N ALA A 71 17.86 -17.66 3.13
CA ALA A 71 18.04 -17.01 4.43
C ALA A 71 17.09 -15.79 4.53
N SER A 72 16.14 -15.82 5.46
CA SER A 72 15.32 -14.64 5.76
C SER A 72 16.16 -13.61 6.54
N PRO A 73 16.19 -12.32 6.14
CA PRO A 73 16.86 -11.28 6.90
C PRO A 73 16.25 -11.18 8.30
N ARG A 74 17.00 -11.53 9.34
CA ARG A 74 16.52 -11.36 10.72
C ARG A 74 16.41 -9.87 11.04
N PRO A 75 15.28 -9.39 11.60
CA PRO A 75 15.17 -8.01 12.01
C PRO A 75 16.22 -7.73 13.10
N ARG A 76 17.11 -6.77 12.86
CA ARG A 76 18.06 -6.30 13.88
C ARG A 76 17.23 -5.73 15.04
N ARG A 77 17.22 -6.42 16.17
CA ARG A 77 16.53 -5.97 17.39
C ARG A 77 17.18 -4.66 17.82
N ARG A 78 16.56 -3.52 17.51
CA ARG A 78 17.01 -2.21 18.00
C ARG A 78 16.94 -2.28 19.53
N ARG A 79 18.10 -2.27 20.20
CA ARG A 79 18.16 -2.17 21.66
C ARG A 79 17.50 -0.82 22.00
N ARG A 80 16.31 -0.85 22.59
CA ARG A 80 15.69 0.36 23.13
C ARG A 80 16.60 0.83 24.25
N ALA A 81 17.24 1.99 24.08
CA ALA A 81 17.94 2.62 25.17
C ALA A 81 16.91 2.89 26.30
N PRO A 82 17.27 2.66 27.58
CA PRO A 82 16.38 3.01 28.67
C PRO A 82 16.16 4.53 28.65
N VAL A 83 14.93 4.96 28.35
CA VAL A 83 14.53 6.36 28.52
C VAL A 83 14.27 6.53 30.01
N THR A 84 15.27 6.97 30.76
CA THR A 84 15.08 7.41 32.15
C THR A 84 14.32 8.73 32.10
N ALA A 85 13.00 8.68 32.32
CA ALA A 85 12.17 9.87 32.44
C ALA A 85 12.54 10.60 33.74
N ALA A 86 13.29 11.70 33.63
CA ALA A 86 13.48 12.62 34.73
C ALA A 86 12.16 13.40 34.94
N ALA A 87 11.37 13.00 35.94
CA ALA A 87 10.18 13.72 36.35
C ALA A 87 10.58 15.01 37.05
N ALA A 88 10.51 16.16 36.36
CA ALA A 88 10.62 17.46 36.98
C ALA A 88 9.27 17.84 37.61
N VAL A 89 9.22 17.89 38.94
CA VAL A 89 8.07 18.36 39.72
C VAL A 89 8.10 19.88 39.75
N LEU A 90 7.07 20.54 39.20
CA LEU A 90 6.82 21.98 39.41
C LEU A 90 5.70 22.14 40.45
N VAL A 91 6.04 22.69 41.61
CA VAL A 91 5.11 23.09 42.68
C VAL A 91 5.00 24.63 42.67
N VAL A 92 3.85 25.13 43.13
CA VAL A 92 3.54 26.52 43.57
C VAL A 92 3.06 27.42 42.40
N SER A 93 1.93 28.13 42.44
CA SER A 93 1.11 28.66 43.55
C SER A 93 -0.32 28.97 43.06
N GLY A 94 -1.32 28.77 43.94
CA GLY A 94 -2.66 29.33 43.78
C GLY A 94 -2.67 30.86 43.98
N GLY A 95 -3.41 31.56 43.14
CA GLY A 95 -3.61 33.00 43.19
C GLY A 95 -5.07 33.35 42.87
N LEU A 96 -5.76 33.80 43.90
CA LEU A 96 -7.12 34.32 43.97
C LEU A 96 -7.40 35.38 42.87
N LEU A 97 -8.26 35.06 41.91
CA LEU A 97 -8.94 36.03 41.03
C LEU A 97 -10.44 35.76 41.13
N ALA A 98 -11.10 36.38 42.10
CA ALA A 98 -11.74 37.69 41.93
C ALA A 98 -13.14 37.53 41.33
N LEU A 99 -14.11 37.79 42.21
CA LEU A 99 -15.51 37.97 41.92
C LEU A 99 -15.68 39.18 40.97
N SER A 100 -15.83 38.95 39.68
CA SER A 100 -16.44 39.93 38.76
C SER A 100 -16.67 39.27 37.39
N ASN A 101 -17.91 38.83 37.14
CA ASN A 101 -18.60 38.88 35.84
C ASN A 101 -20.05 38.36 35.96
N VAL A 102 -20.71 38.70 37.08
CA VAL A 102 -22.14 39.03 37.03
C VAL A 102 -22.28 40.16 36.00
N TRP A 103 -23.14 39.95 35.02
CA TRP A 103 -23.40 40.78 33.82
C TRP A 103 -22.48 40.59 32.62
N GLY A 104 -22.89 39.67 31.74
CA GLY A 104 -22.52 39.70 30.32
C GLY A 104 -22.59 38.33 29.65
N ARG A 105 -23.78 37.91 29.18
CA ARG A 105 -23.90 36.87 28.13
C ARG A 105 -23.07 37.31 26.91
N PRO A 106 -22.33 36.42 26.23
CA PRO A 106 -22.94 35.64 25.14
C PRO A 106 -22.28 34.27 24.86
N GLY A 107 -22.93 33.46 24.02
CA GLY A 107 -22.23 32.57 23.09
C GLY A 107 -22.02 31.13 23.53
N SER A 108 -22.95 30.25 23.14
CA SER A 108 -22.65 28.83 22.92
C SER A 108 -21.79 28.70 21.66
N SER A 109 -20.48 28.82 21.83
CA SER A 109 -19.50 28.43 20.81
C SER A 109 -18.72 27.25 21.37
N ARG A 110 -18.98 26.08 20.80
CA ARG A 110 -18.24 24.83 20.97
C ARG A 110 -16.77 25.10 20.60
N PRO A 111 -15.79 24.97 21.51
CA PRO A 111 -14.40 24.91 21.09
C PRO A 111 -14.12 23.49 20.60
N GLU A 112 -14.04 23.41 19.29
CA GLU A 112 -13.35 22.41 18.48
C GLU A 112 -11.97 22.14 19.08
N ALA A 113 -11.74 20.90 19.51
CA ALA A 113 -10.44 20.43 19.96
C ALA A 113 -9.50 20.43 18.76
N ALA A 114 -8.76 21.53 18.60
CA ALA A 114 -7.64 21.63 17.68
C ALA A 114 -6.56 20.62 18.14
N ALA A 115 -6.52 19.48 17.47
CA ALA A 115 -5.46 18.51 17.59
C ALA A 115 -4.19 19.11 16.97
N THR A 116 -3.31 19.65 17.80
CA THR A 116 -1.98 20.08 17.40
C THR A 116 -1.15 18.85 17.04
N VAL A 117 -1.07 18.54 15.75
CA VAL A 117 -0.13 17.56 15.18
C VAL A 117 1.26 18.18 15.21
N GLN A 118 2.10 17.77 16.16
CA GLN A 118 3.53 18.08 16.12
C GLN A 118 4.19 17.23 15.03
N VAL A 119 4.51 17.88 13.91
CA VAL A 119 5.35 17.33 12.85
C VAL A 119 6.79 17.28 13.36
N LEU A 120 7.26 16.07 13.69
CA LEU A 120 8.66 15.85 14.03
C LEU A 120 9.49 15.83 12.74
N ALA A 121 10.08 16.97 12.43
CA ALA A 121 11.12 17.10 11.41
C ALA A 121 12.37 16.33 11.86
N GLY A 122 12.67 15.24 11.16
CA GLY A 122 13.83 14.39 11.41
C GLY A 122 14.37 13.80 10.11
N LEU A 123 14.79 14.64 9.17
CA LEU A 123 15.55 14.22 7.99
C LEU A 123 16.99 13.90 8.40
N ARG A 124 17.32 12.62 8.49
CA ARG A 124 18.71 12.13 8.44
C ARG A 124 18.98 11.63 7.03
N ALA A 125 19.89 12.30 6.36
CA ALA A 125 20.51 11.86 5.12
C ALA A 125 21.26 10.53 5.33
N GLY A 126 21.17 9.61 4.37
CA GLY A 126 22.00 8.41 4.36
C GLY A 126 21.58 7.35 3.36
N GLY A 127 22.24 7.35 2.20
CA GLY A 127 22.69 6.14 1.51
C GLY A 127 21.64 5.37 0.70
N SER A 128 21.51 5.74 -0.56
CA SER A 128 21.04 4.85 -1.63
C SER A 128 22.09 3.78 -1.90
N ASP A 129 21.77 2.51 -1.69
CA ASP A 129 22.38 1.39 -2.40
C ASP A 129 21.43 0.18 -2.40
N GLY A 130 21.03 -0.26 -3.59
CA GLY A 130 20.54 -1.62 -3.83
C GLY A 130 19.02 -1.84 -3.83
N LEU A 131 18.25 -1.10 -4.64
CA LEU A 131 16.97 -1.62 -5.13
C LEU A 131 17.23 -2.47 -6.38
N PHE A 132 17.27 -3.79 -6.15
CA PHE A 132 17.12 -4.78 -7.20
C PHE A 132 15.73 -4.64 -7.82
N VAL A 133 15.67 -4.03 -9.00
CA VAL A 133 14.51 -4.07 -9.89
C VAL A 133 14.70 -5.29 -10.78
N PRO A 134 13.85 -6.33 -10.72
CA PRO A 134 13.83 -7.33 -11.77
C PRO A 134 13.33 -6.64 -13.03
N THR A 135 14.27 -6.31 -13.92
CA THR A 135 13.98 -5.87 -15.27
C THR A 135 13.59 -7.09 -16.11
N ALA A 136 12.51 -6.91 -16.88
CA ALA A 136 12.13 -7.71 -18.03
C ALA A 136 11.85 -9.21 -17.78
N PHE A 137 10.56 -9.56 -17.78
CA PHE A 137 10.13 -10.86 -18.29
C PHE A 137 10.41 -10.90 -19.80
N PRO A 138 11.29 -11.78 -20.32
CA PRO A 138 11.34 -12.01 -21.75
C PRO A 138 10.05 -12.70 -22.18
N GLN A 139 9.31 -12.06 -23.09
CA GLN A 139 8.26 -12.74 -23.85
C GLN A 139 8.92 -13.82 -24.71
N ALA A 140 8.86 -15.07 -24.26
CA ALA A 140 9.15 -16.20 -25.11
C ALA A 140 7.95 -16.41 -26.06
N ALA A 141 8.11 -16.02 -27.32
CA ALA A 141 7.17 -16.35 -28.38
C ALA A 141 7.07 -17.88 -28.55
N PRO A 142 5.87 -18.46 -28.71
CA PRO A 142 5.76 -19.87 -29.04
C PRO A 142 6.23 -20.11 -30.49
N ARG A 143 7.31 -20.87 -30.65
CA ARG A 143 7.61 -21.51 -31.94
C ARG A 143 6.59 -22.61 -32.15
N ILE A 144 5.57 -22.33 -32.96
CA ILE A 144 4.71 -23.37 -33.55
C ILE A 144 5.64 -24.26 -34.38
N ARG A 145 5.89 -25.48 -33.91
CA ARG A 145 6.48 -26.52 -34.76
C ARG A 145 5.42 -26.91 -35.77
N GLU A 146 5.76 -26.76 -37.04
CA GLU A 146 5.07 -27.36 -38.18
C GLU A 146 4.86 -28.85 -37.89
N ILE A 147 3.61 -29.26 -37.87
CA ILE A 147 3.21 -30.65 -38.06
C ILE A 147 3.32 -30.87 -39.57
N ALA A 148 4.40 -31.54 -39.98
CA ALA A 148 4.50 -32.13 -41.30
C ALA A 148 3.81 -33.50 -41.27
N LEU A 149 2.78 -33.62 -42.12
CA LEU A 149 2.17 -34.83 -42.71
C LEU A 149 1.74 -35.97 -41.77
#